data_AF-A0A8T6BRI5-F1
#
_entry.id   AF-A0A8T6BRI5-F1
#
_cell.length_a   1.000
_cell.length_b   1.000
_cell.length_c   1.000
_cell.angle_alpha   90.00
_cell.angle_beta   90.00
_cell.angle_gamma   90.00
#
_symmetry.space_group_name_H-M   'P 1'
#
loop_
_entity.id
_entity.type
_entity.pdbx_description
1 polymer ?
#
loop_
_entity_poly.entity_id
_entity_poly.type
_entity_poly.pdbx_seq_one_letter_code
_entity_poly.pdbx_strand_id
1 'polypeptide(L)'
;RQIDIRGMGPENTLILIDGKPVSSRNSVRQGWRGERDTRGDTSWVPPEMIERIEVLRGPAAARYGNGAAGGVVNIITKKGSGEWHSSWDAYFNAPEHKEEGATKRTNFSLTGPLGDEFSFRLYGNLDKTQADAWDINQGHQSARAGTYATTLPAGREGVINKDINGVVRWDFAPLQSLELEAGYSRQGNLYAGDTQNTNSDSYTRSKYGDETNRLYRQNYALTWNGGWDNGVTTSNWVQYEHTRNSRIPEGLAGGTEGKFNEKATQDFVDIDLDDVMLHSEVNLPIDFLVNQTLTLGTEWNQQRMKDLSSNTQALTGTNTGGAIDGVSTTDRSPYSKAEIFSLFAENNMELTDSTIVTPGLRFDHHSIVG
;
A
#
# COMPACT_ATOMS: atom_id res chain seq x y z
N ARG A 1 -7.52 -0.93 12.07
CA ARG A 1 -7.87 0.42 11.55
C ARG A 1 -6.65 0.99 10.86
N GLN A 2 -6.85 1.62 9.71
CA GLN A 2 -5.78 2.24 8.90
C GLN A 2 -5.59 3.71 9.30
N ILE A 3 -4.58 4.38 8.74
CA ILE A 3 -4.26 5.78 9.03
C ILE A 3 -5.27 6.72 8.37
N ASP A 4 -5.89 7.60 9.15
CA ASP A 4 -6.74 8.71 8.70
C ASP A 4 -6.07 10.04 9.05
N ILE A 5 -5.95 10.93 8.06
CA ILE A 5 -5.41 12.27 8.23
C ILE A 5 -6.55 13.29 8.11
N ARG A 6 -6.79 14.03 9.19
CA ARG A 6 -7.79 15.11 9.29
C ARG A 6 -9.25 14.67 9.04
N GLY A 7 -9.56 13.38 9.21
CA GLY A 7 -10.93 12.88 9.04
C GLY A 7 -11.35 12.77 7.57
N MET A 8 -10.38 12.76 6.65
CA MET A 8 -10.62 12.62 5.20
C MET A 8 -10.82 11.15 4.80
N GLY A 9 -10.61 10.21 5.73
CA GLY A 9 -10.73 8.77 5.50
C GLY A 9 -9.42 8.14 4.99
N PRO A 10 -9.18 6.83 5.26
CA PRO A 10 -7.90 6.18 4.92
C PRO A 10 -7.59 6.06 3.43
N GLU A 11 -8.61 6.07 2.56
CA GLU A 11 -8.43 6.07 1.10
C GLU A 11 -7.75 7.36 0.61
N ASN A 12 -7.78 8.45 1.40
CA ASN A 12 -7.13 9.73 1.11
C ASN A 12 -5.74 9.89 1.78
N THR A 13 -5.19 8.80 2.32
CA THR A 13 -3.82 8.75 2.88
C THR A 13 -2.91 7.98 1.92
N LEU A 14 -2.05 8.70 1.20
CA LEU A 14 -1.03 8.13 0.33
C LEU A 14 0.14 7.60 1.16
N ILE A 15 0.51 6.34 0.96
CA ILE A 15 1.67 5.73 1.60
C ILE A 15 2.80 5.65 0.58
N LEU A 16 3.99 6.10 0.99
CA LEU A 16 5.23 5.99 0.23
C LEU A 16 6.24 5.16 1.01
N ILE A 17 7.09 4.42 0.29
CA ILE A 17 8.29 3.79 0.82
C ILE A 17 9.49 4.41 0.09
N ASP A 18 10.36 5.09 0.83
CA ASP A 18 11.51 5.80 0.26
C ASP A 18 11.13 6.73 -0.91
N GLY A 19 10.03 7.48 -0.73
CA GLY A 19 9.48 8.40 -1.72
C GLY A 19 8.66 7.75 -2.84
N LYS A 20 8.60 6.41 -2.93
CA LYS A 20 7.91 5.70 -4.01
C LYS A 20 6.51 5.25 -3.57
N PRO A 21 5.46 5.48 -4.37
CA PRO A 21 4.09 5.10 -3.99
C PRO A 21 3.89 3.61 -3.79
N VAL A 22 3.00 3.26 -2.86
CA VAL A 22 2.49 1.89 -2.69
C VAL A 22 1.05 1.83 -3.19
N SER A 23 0.78 0.93 -4.14
CA SER A 23 -0.54 0.79 -4.79
C SER A 23 -1.26 -0.51 -4.42
N SER A 24 -0.62 -1.38 -3.63
CA SER A 24 -1.09 -2.73 -3.29
C SER A 24 -2.57 -2.82 -2.87
N ARG A 25 -3.10 -1.87 -2.10
CA ARG A 25 -4.52 -1.87 -1.70
C ARG A 25 -5.49 -1.94 -2.88
N ASN A 26 -5.12 -1.41 -4.05
CA ASN A 26 -5.95 -1.38 -5.25
C ASN A 26 -6.24 -2.77 -5.84
N SER A 27 -5.46 -3.79 -5.44
CA SER A 27 -5.73 -5.20 -5.78
C SER A 27 -6.94 -5.80 -5.05
N VAL A 28 -7.47 -5.10 -4.05
CA VAL A 28 -8.68 -5.49 -3.32
C VAL A 28 -9.86 -4.69 -3.84
N ARG A 29 -11.04 -5.29 -4.02
CA ARG A 29 -12.24 -4.57 -4.45
C ARG A 29 -12.67 -3.53 -3.40
N GLN A 30 -13.05 -2.34 -3.86
CA GLN A 30 -13.82 -1.40 -3.05
C GLN A 30 -15.31 -1.73 -3.16
N GLY A 31 -15.97 -1.94 -2.03
CA GLY A 31 -17.40 -2.21 -1.97
C GLY A 31 -18.26 -0.96 -2.05
N TRP A 32 -19.58 -1.15 -2.03
CA TRP A 32 -20.54 -0.08 -2.36
C TRP A 32 -20.43 1.12 -1.40
N ARG A 33 -20.12 0.89 -0.13
CA ARG A 33 -20.04 1.95 0.89
C ARG A 33 -18.61 2.43 1.13
N GLY A 34 -17.68 2.11 0.23
CA GLY A 34 -16.28 2.51 0.29
C GLY A 34 -15.39 1.60 1.13
N GLU A 35 -15.93 0.51 1.68
CA GLU A 35 -15.18 -0.52 2.41
C GLU A 35 -14.24 -1.31 1.50
N ARG A 36 -13.12 -1.76 2.07
CA ARG A 36 -12.11 -2.56 1.38
C ARG A 36 -11.53 -3.57 2.37
N ASP A 37 -11.53 -4.85 2.02
CA ASP A 37 -10.97 -5.92 2.87
C ASP A 37 -9.43 -5.96 2.75
N THR A 38 -8.79 -4.89 3.23
CA THR A 38 -7.34 -4.73 3.28
C THR A 38 -6.89 -4.22 4.64
N ARG A 39 -5.67 -4.59 5.01
CA ARG A 39 -5.00 -4.10 6.22
C ARG A 39 -4.35 -2.72 6.01
N GLY A 40 -4.43 -2.18 4.79
CA GLY A 40 -3.77 -0.95 4.37
C GLY A 40 -2.30 -1.17 3.99
N ASP A 41 -1.58 -0.08 3.70
CA ASP A 41 -0.23 -0.15 3.13
C ASP A 41 0.90 0.23 4.10
N THR A 42 0.61 0.42 5.40
CA THR A 42 1.64 0.81 6.38
C THR A 42 2.41 -0.35 6.99
N SER A 43 2.13 -1.60 6.57
CA SER A 43 2.74 -2.81 7.14
C SER A 43 3.66 -3.56 6.18
N TRP A 44 4.08 -2.91 5.08
CA TRP A 44 5.03 -3.51 4.12
C TRP A 44 6.49 -3.37 4.54
N VAL A 45 6.79 -2.44 5.46
CA VAL A 45 8.13 -2.23 6.01
C VAL A 45 8.12 -2.64 7.48
N PRO A 46 9.03 -3.54 7.91
CA PRO A 46 9.16 -3.93 9.32
C PRO A 46 9.56 -2.72 10.18
N PRO A 47 8.98 -2.53 11.38
CA PRO A 47 9.26 -1.36 12.23
C PRO A 47 10.75 -1.15 12.51
N GLU A 48 11.50 -2.23 12.70
CA GLU A 48 12.93 -2.22 13.02
C GLU A 48 13.79 -1.76 11.82
N MET A 49 13.24 -1.74 10.60
CA MET A 49 13.91 -1.28 9.38
C MET A 49 13.63 0.19 9.04
N ILE A 50 12.76 0.85 9.79
CA ILE A 50 12.40 2.26 9.58
C ILE A 50 13.51 3.15 10.17
N GLU A 51 14.02 4.06 9.36
CA GLU A 51 14.91 5.15 9.81
C GLU A 51 14.06 6.29 10.39
N ARG A 52 13.05 6.72 9.63
CA ARG A 52 12.10 7.76 10.04
C ARG A 52 10.79 7.63 9.27
N ILE A 53 9.76 8.33 9.76
CA ILE A 53 8.47 8.46 9.10
C ILE A 53 8.14 9.94 8.96
N GLU A 54 7.86 10.38 7.75
CA GLU A 54 7.42 11.74 7.45
C GLU A 54 5.89 11.74 7.26
N VAL A 55 5.18 12.57 8.03
CA VAL A 55 3.72 12.69 7.97
C VAL A 55 3.33 14.10 7.54
N LEU A 56 2.97 14.24 6.26
CA LEU A 56 2.56 15.51 5.66
C LEU A 56 1.03 15.59 5.64
N ARG A 57 0.49 16.73 6.07
CA ARG A 57 -0.96 16.92 6.26
C ARG A 57 -1.43 18.15 5.48
N GLY A 58 -2.52 18.03 4.73
CA GLY A 58 -3.11 19.15 3.99
C GLY A 58 -2.20 19.69 2.88
N PRO A 59 -1.97 21.02 2.77
CA PRO A 59 -1.38 21.63 1.58
C PRO A 59 0.04 21.13 1.27
N ALA A 60 0.83 20.79 2.28
CA ALA A 60 2.19 20.26 2.08
C ALA A 60 2.22 18.88 1.40
N ALA A 61 1.13 18.11 1.49
CA ALA A 61 1.03 16.79 0.89
C ALA A 61 0.56 16.85 -0.57
N ALA A 62 -0.14 17.91 -0.98
CA ALA A 62 -0.76 18.03 -2.30
C ALA A 62 0.25 17.94 -3.46
N ARG A 63 1.53 18.29 -3.23
CA ARG A 63 2.61 18.15 -4.22
C ARG A 63 2.82 16.71 -4.70
N TYR A 64 2.47 15.71 -3.89
CA TYR A 64 2.58 14.29 -4.24
C TYR A 64 1.44 13.81 -5.17
N GLY A 65 0.48 14.68 -5.51
CA GLY A 65 -0.52 14.40 -6.54
C GLY A 65 -1.56 13.36 -6.12
N ASN A 66 -1.78 12.38 -7.00
CA ASN A 66 -2.87 11.41 -6.88
C ASN A 66 -2.86 10.67 -5.52
N GLY A 67 -3.99 10.66 -4.82
CA GLY A 67 -4.17 9.99 -3.53
C GLY A 67 -3.71 10.78 -2.29
N ALA A 68 -3.12 11.97 -2.44
CA ALA A 68 -2.58 12.77 -1.33
C ALA A 68 -3.57 13.81 -0.73
N ALA A 69 -4.87 13.69 -1.02
CA ALA A 69 -5.88 14.69 -0.63
C ALA A 69 -6.01 14.88 0.89
N GLY A 70 -5.86 13.82 1.69
CA GLY A 70 -5.81 13.89 3.14
C GLY A 70 -4.40 14.17 3.64
N GLY A 71 -3.45 13.36 3.18
CA GLY A 71 -2.04 13.55 3.45
C GLY A 71 -1.16 12.43 2.90
N VAL A 72 0.13 12.51 3.25
CA VAL A 72 1.16 11.55 2.85
C VAL A 72 1.83 11.00 4.10
N VAL A 73 2.06 9.69 4.12
CA VAL A 73 2.94 9.02 5.08
C VAL A 73 4.08 8.40 4.29
N ASN A 74 5.28 8.97 4.40
CA ASN A 74 6.48 8.47 3.74
C ASN A 74 7.33 7.70 4.76
N ILE A 75 7.43 6.40 4.57
CA ILE A 75 8.24 5.50 5.39
C ILE A 75 9.62 5.44 4.76
N ILE A 76 10.64 5.86 5.51
CA ILE A 76 12.02 5.91 5.03
C ILE A 76 12.80 4.79 5.70
N THR A 77 13.41 3.93 4.89
CA THR A 77 14.14 2.76 5.38
C THR A 77 15.57 3.11 5.77
N LYS A 78 16.13 2.41 6.75
CA LYS A 78 17.54 2.50 7.15
C LYS A 78 18.46 2.30 5.95
N LYS A 79 19.43 3.18 5.75
CA LYS A 79 20.38 3.13 4.63
C LYS A 79 21.68 2.41 5.04
N GLY A 80 22.38 1.87 4.04
CA GLY A 80 23.74 1.36 4.23
C GLY A 80 24.75 2.50 4.25
N SER A 81 25.77 2.41 5.10
CA SER A 81 26.87 3.40 5.18
C SER A 81 28.08 3.05 4.30
N GLY A 82 28.05 1.91 3.59
CA GLY A 82 29.22 1.35 2.91
C GLY A 82 30.15 0.55 3.84
N GLU A 83 29.86 0.54 5.14
CA GLU A 83 30.56 -0.28 6.13
C GLU A 83 29.70 -1.46 6.58
N TRP A 84 30.33 -2.48 7.17
CA TRP A 84 29.61 -3.62 7.72
C TRP A 84 28.79 -3.21 8.94
N HIS A 85 27.47 -3.23 8.80
CA HIS A 85 26.54 -3.13 9.91
C HIS A 85 25.49 -4.23 9.82
N SER A 86 25.02 -4.70 10.97
CA SER A 86 23.96 -5.68 11.05
C SER A 86 23.08 -5.44 12.26
N SER A 87 21.86 -5.95 12.18
CA SER A 87 20.94 -6.04 13.31
C SER A 87 20.22 -7.38 13.29
N TRP A 88 19.85 -7.87 14.46
CA TRP A 88 18.93 -9.00 14.62
C TRP A 88 18.06 -8.71 15.82
N ASP A 89 16.77 -8.53 15.55
CA ASP A 89 15.80 -8.07 16.54
C ASP A 89 14.69 -9.11 16.74
N ALA A 90 14.13 -9.13 17.94
CA ALA A 90 12.99 -9.95 18.29
C ALA A 90 12.02 -9.17 19.19
N TYR A 91 10.73 -9.36 18.97
CA TYR A 91 9.65 -8.74 19.72
C TYR A 91 8.55 -9.76 19.99
N PHE A 92 7.96 -9.69 21.18
CA PHE A 92 6.69 -10.35 21.48
C PHE A 92 5.89 -9.55 22.50
N ASN A 93 4.57 -9.72 22.49
CA ASN A 93 3.70 -9.24 23.56
C ASN A 93 2.92 -10.39 24.21
N ALA A 94 2.32 -10.11 25.36
CA ALA A 94 1.45 -11.03 26.08
C ALA A 94 0.24 -10.23 26.59
N PRO A 95 -0.89 -10.27 25.86
CA PRO A 95 -2.13 -9.61 26.31
C PRO A 95 -2.59 -10.15 27.67
N GLU A 96 -3.16 -9.30 28.52
CA GLU A 96 -3.73 -9.71 29.81
C GLU A 96 -4.93 -10.65 29.63
N HIS A 97 -5.68 -10.44 28.56
CA HIS A 97 -6.87 -11.21 28.16
C HIS A 97 -6.53 -12.13 26.98
N LYS A 98 -6.75 -13.44 27.13
CA LYS A 98 -6.40 -14.45 26.11
C LYS A 98 -7.22 -14.29 24.82
N GLU A 99 -8.38 -13.64 24.94
CA GLU A 99 -9.26 -13.31 23.84
C GLU A 99 -8.59 -12.34 22.86
N GLU A 100 -7.57 -11.60 23.29
CA GLU A 100 -6.78 -10.72 22.44
C GLU A 100 -5.59 -11.44 21.81
N GLY A 101 -5.40 -11.24 20.51
CA GLY A 101 -4.31 -11.86 19.75
C GLY A 101 -2.92 -11.33 20.13
N ALA A 102 -2.03 -12.24 20.55
CA ALA A 102 -0.61 -11.92 20.77
C ALA A 102 0.19 -11.83 19.47
N THR A 103 1.25 -11.01 19.47
CA THR A 103 2.19 -10.78 18.37
C THR A 103 3.57 -11.32 18.71
N LYS A 104 4.24 -11.91 17.71
CA LYS A 104 5.66 -12.27 17.72
C LYS A 104 6.29 -11.78 16.42
N ARG A 105 7.49 -11.21 16.50
CA ARG A 105 8.26 -10.74 15.34
C ARG A 105 9.73 -11.04 15.53
N THR A 106 10.41 -11.38 14.45
CA THR A 106 11.87 -11.36 14.36
C THR A 106 12.30 -10.92 12.98
N ASN A 107 13.36 -10.13 12.91
CA ASN A 107 13.91 -9.64 11.66
C ASN A 107 15.42 -9.45 11.78
N PHE A 108 16.06 -9.37 10.63
CA PHE A 108 17.48 -9.12 10.53
C PHE A 108 17.75 -8.08 9.46
N SER A 109 18.88 -7.39 9.60
CA SER A 109 19.44 -6.55 8.55
C SER A 109 20.95 -6.78 8.44
N LEU A 110 21.45 -6.65 7.21
CA LEU A 110 22.86 -6.70 6.90
C LEU A 110 23.15 -5.67 5.80
N THR A 111 24.14 -4.83 6.03
CA THR A 111 24.69 -3.93 5.02
C THR A 111 26.20 -3.98 5.06
N GLY A 112 26.82 -3.73 3.91
CA GLY A 112 28.27 -3.74 3.78
C GLY A 112 28.74 -3.40 2.37
N PRO A 113 30.07 -3.27 2.19
CA PRO A 113 30.67 -3.08 0.88
C PRO A 113 30.55 -4.34 0.02
N LEU A 114 30.42 -4.16 -1.29
CA LEU A 114 30.36 -5.22 -2.32
C LEU A 114 31.40 -4.97 -3.41
N GLY A 115 32.64 -4.71 -2.99
CA GLY A 115 33.72 -4.23 -3.86
C GLY A 115 34.08 -2.79 -3.52
N ASP A 116 34.65 -2.07 -4.49
CA ASP A 116 35.20 -0.73 -4.25
C ASP A 116 34.11 0.35 -4.28
N GLU A 117 33.28 0.37 -5.33
CA GLU A 117 32.25 1.40 -5.55
C GLU A 117 30.83 0.91 -5.25
N PHE A 118 30.68 -0.35 -4.84
CA PHE A 118 29.39 -0.98 -4.61
C PHE A 118 29.17 -1.23 -3.13
N SER A 119 27.91 -1.07 -2.70
CA SER A 119 27.45 -1.50 -1.38
C SER A 119 26.10 -2.19 -1.50
N PHE A 120 25.72 -2.95 -0.49
CA PHE A 120 24.41 -3.60 -0.45
C PHE A 120 23.73 -3.41 0.90
N ARG A 121 22.41 -3.58 0.88
CA ARG A 121 21.56 -3.71 2.07
C ARG A 121 20.61 -4.88 1.84
N LEU A 122 20.49 -5.75 2.82
CA LEU A 122 19.56 -6.86 2.84
C LEU A 122 18.82 -6.84 4.17
N TYR A 123 17.50 -6.94 4.16
CA TYR A 123 16.73 -7.20 5.37
C TYR A 123 15.65 -8.25 5.14
N GLY A 124 15.34 -8.99 6.19
CA GLY A 124 14.24 -9.95 6.19
C GLY A 124 13.42 -9.87 7.47
N ASN A 125 12.12 -10.11 7.37
CA ASN A 125 11.18 -10.07 8.49
C ASN A 125 10.21 -11.24 8.48
N LEU A 126 9.92 -11.73 9.68
CA LEU A 126 8.84 -12.65 9.97
C LEU A 126 8.07 -12.10 11.16
N ASP A 127 6.79 -11.80 10.96
CA ASP A 127 5.89 -11.52 12.07
C ASP A 127 4.58 -12.28 11.96
N LYS A 128 4.05 -12.59 13.14
CA LYS A 128 2.77 -13.24 13.31
C LYS A 128 2.03 -12.55 14.44
N THR A 129 0.86 -12.01 14.13
CA THR A 129 -0.14 -11.59 15.12
C THR A 129 -1.30 -12.57 15.07
N GLN A 130 -1.65 -13.17 16.20
CA GLN A 130 -2.81 -14.03 16.31
C GLN A 130 -4.10 -13.23 16.06
N ALA A 131 -5.13 -13.90 15.55
CA ALA A 131 -6.48 -13.34 15.57
C ALA A 131 -6.96 -13.22 17.01
N ASP A 132 -7.85 -12.25 17.25
CA ASP A 132 -8.66 -12.25 18.47
C ASP A 132 -9.58 -13.50 18.48
N ALA A 133 -10.00 -13.92 19.67
CA ALA A 133 -10.96 -15.00 19.82
C ALA A 133 -12.25 -14.71 19.05
N TRP A 134 -12.81 -15.75 18.42
CA TRP A 134 -14.04 -15.64 17.61
C TRP A 134 -15.24 -15.08 18.40
N ASP A 135 -15.23 -15.25 19.72
CA ASP A 135 -16.26 -14.85 20.67
C ASP A 135 -15.84 -13.67 21.56
N ILE A 136 -14.77 -12.94 21.24
CA ILE A 136 -14.30 -11.77 22.04
C ILE A 136 -15.41 -10.74 22.31
N ASN A 137 -16.36 -10.57 21.38
CA ASN A 137 -17.47 -9.62 21.50
C ASN A 137 -18.78 -10.28 21.98
N GLN A 138 -18.73 -11.51 22.49
CA GLN A 138 -19.90 -12.16 23.08
C GLN A 138 -20.38 -11.38 24.31
N GLY A 139 -21.66 -11.05 24.34
CA GLY A 139 -22.26 -10.17 25.36
C GLY A 139 -22.18 -8.67 25.03
N HIS A 140 -21.49 -8.31 23.95
CA HIS A 140 -21.32 -6.92 23.49
C HIS A 140 -21.94 -6.67 22.10
N GLN A 141 -22.56 -7.67 21.50
CA GLN A 141 -23.25 -7.56 20.22
C GLN A 141 -24.50 -6.66 20.30
N SER A 142 -24.84 -6.01 19.19
CA SER A 142 -26.13 -5.35 19.03
C SER A 142 -27.30 -6.34 19.13
N ALA A 143 -28.50 -5.84 19.41
CA ALA A 143 -29.70 -6.67 19.40
C ALA A 143 -29.90 -7.30 18.01
N ARG A 144 -29.96 -8.63 17.97
CA ARG A 144 -30.08 -9.43 16.75
C ARG A 144 -31.20 -10.46 16.93
N ALA A 145 -31.94 -10.73 15.85
CA ALA A 145 -33.10 -11.64 15.87
C ALA A 145 -33.18 -12.48 14.59
N GLY A 146 -34.06 -13.47 14.57
CA GLY A 146 -34.30 -14.33 13.42
C GLY A 146 -33.05 -15.13 13.02
N THR A 147 -32.76 -15.17 11.71
CA THR A 147 -31.61 -15.89 11.14
C THR A 147 -30.25 -15.36 11.63
N TYR A 148 -30.20 -14.14 12.17
CA TYR A 148 -28.98 -13.52 12.68
C TYR A 148 -28.81 -13.65 14.20
N ALA A 149 -29.73 -14.30 14.92
CA ALA A 149 -29.73 -14.38 16.38
C ALA A 149 -28.45 -14.99 16.98
N THR A 150 -27.70 -15.79 16.21
CA THR A 150 -26.47 -16.46 16.65
C THR A 150 -25.18 -15.81 16.11
N THR A 151 -25.28 -14.63 15.49
CA THR A 151 -24.14 -13.96 14.86
C THR A 151 -23.49 -12.97 15.82
N LEU A 152 -22.16 -12.86 15.75
CA LEU A 152 -21.35 -11.96 16.57
C LEU A 152 -20.50 -11.06 15.68
N PRO A 153 -20.28 -9.79 16.08
CA PRO A 153 -19.20 -8.97 15.54
C PRO A 153 -17.85 -9.63 15.80
N ALA A 154 -17.04 -9.79 14.76
CA ALA A 154 -15.70 -10.36 14.89
C ALA A 154 -14.76 -9.40 15.64
N GLY A 155 -13.70 -9.97 16.22
CA GLY A 155 -12.54 -9.20 16.68
C GLY A 155 -11.61 -8.82 15.54
N ARG A 156 -10.36 -8.49 15.89
CA ARG A 156 -9.31 -8.21 14.90
C ARG A 156 -8.82 -9.51 14.26
N GLU A 157 -8.69 -9.49 12.93
CA GLU A 157 -8.01 -10.55 12.21
C GLU A 157 -6.51 -10.60 12.52
N GLY A 158 -5.98 -11.80 12.64
CA GLY A 158 -4.53 -12.01 12.74
C GLY A 158 -3.84 -11.81 11.40
N VAL A 159 -2.52 -11.83 11.41
CA VAL A 159 -1.68 -11.68 10.22
C VAL A 159 -0.40 -12.47 10.36
N ILE A 160 0.09 -12.95 9.22
CA ILE A 160 1.43 -13.50 9.03
C ILE A 160 2.08 -12.70 7.91
N ASN A 161 3.12 -11.94 8.24
CA ASN A 161 3.95 -11.26 7.24
C ASN A 161 5.29 -12.00 7.06
N LYS A 162 5.74 -12.03 5.81
CA LYS A 162 7.08 -12.48 5.44
C LYS A 162 7.62 -11.47 4.43
N ASP A 163 8.74 -10.84 4.76
CA ASP A 163 9.32 -9.80 3.93
C ASP A 163 10.80 -10.09 3.69
N ILE A 164 11.26 -9.80 2.47
CA ILE A 164 12.67 -9.81 2.10
C ILE A 164 12.90 -8.64 1.14
N ASN A 165 13.94 -7.85 1.37
CA ASN A 165 14.29 -6.72 0.53
C ASN A 165 15.80 -6.64 0.39
N GLY A 166 16.25 -6.48 -0.85
CA GLY A 166 17.65 -6.30 -1.20
C GLY A 166 17.83 -5.01 -1.99
N VAL A 167 18.89 -4.29 -1.68
CA VAL A 167 19.35 -3.11 -2.42
C VAL A 167 20.81 -3.29 -2.77
N VAL A 168 21.17 -2.98 -4.01
CA VAL A 168 22.56 -2.80 -4.45
C VAL A 168 22.71 -1.35 -4.89
N ARG A 169 23.70 -0.68 -4.31
CA ARG A 169 24.03 0.71 -4.61
C ARG A 169 25.40 0.77 -5.27
N TRP A 170 25.52 1.57 -6.31
CA TRP A 170 26.76 1.85 -7.04
C TRP A 170 27.03 3.36 -7.04
N ASP A 171 28.09 3.76 -6.36
CA ASP A 171 28.57 5.14 -6.30
C ASP A 171 29.66 5.35 -7.38
N PHE A 172 29.22 5.48 -8.63
CA PHE A 172 30.09 5.40 -9.82
C PHE A 172 30.89 6.66 -10.14
N ALA A 173 30.52 7.80 -9.54
CA ALA A 173 31.26 9.06 -9.61
C ALA A 173 30.91 9.94 -8.41
N PRO A 174 31.71 10.98 -8.10
CA PRO A 174 31.36 11.93 -7.06
C PRO A 174 29.96 12.51 -7.28
N LEU A 175 29.12 12.47 -6.24
CA LEU A 175 27.73 12.91 -6.26
C LEU A 175 26.82 12.15 -7.25
N GLN A 176 27.24 10.99 -7.76
CA GLN A 176 26.46 10.20 -8.70
C GLN A 176 26.29 8.78 -8.18
N SER A 177 25.03 8.33 -8.08
CA SER A 177 24.74 6.98 -7.62
C SER A 177 23.59 6.34 -8.36
N LEU A 178 23.71 5.03 -8.55
CA LEU A 178 22.66 4.18 -9.09
C LEU A 178 22.29 3.14 -8.02
N GLU A 179 21.00 3.02 -7.73
CA GLU A 179 20.48 2.10 -6.71
C GLU A 179 19.43 1.17 -7.33
N LEU A 180 19.67 -0.13 -7.25
CA LEU A 180 18.75 -1.18 -7.65
C LEU A 180 18.13 -1.83 -6.40
N GLU A 181 16.81 -1.78 -6.31
CA GLU A 181 16.05 -2.40 -5.22
C GLU A 181 15.16 -3.53 -5.76
N ALA A 182 15.09 -4.62 -5.01
CA ALA A 182 14.13 -5.70 -5.19
C ALA A 182 13.55 -6.12 -3.84
N GLY A 183 12.23 -6.08 -3.71
CA GLY A 183 11.49 -6.46 -2.53
C GLY A 183 10.40 -7.48 -2.83
N TYR A 184 10.19 -8.39 -1.88
CA TYR A 184 9.09 -9.34 -1.89
C TYR A 184 8.47 -9.43 -0.50
N SER A 185 7.15 -9.24 -0.45
CA SER A 185 6.35 -9.38 0.77
C SER A 185 5.18 -10.31 0.53
N ARG A 186 4.92 -11.19 1.50
CA ARG A 186 3.71 -12.01 1.58
C ARG A 186 2.98 -11.69 2.88
N GLN A 187 1.75 -11.23 2.75
CA GLN A 187 0.84 -11.01 3.86
C GLN A 187 -0.33 -12.00 3.77
N GLY A 188 -0.52 -12.82 4.80
CA GLY A 188 -1.68 -13.71 4.93
C GLY A 188 -2.45 -13.39 6.20
N ASN A 189 -3.79 -13.41 6.15
CA ASN A 189 -4.58 -13.21 7.36
C ASN A 189 -4.69 -14.48 8.21
N LEU A 190 -5.15 -14.31 9.44
CA LEU A 190 -5.78 -15.37 10.23
C LEU A 190 -7.21 -14.90 10.50
N TYR A 191 -8.16 -15.54 9.83
CA TYR A 191 -9.53 -15.09 9.77
C TYR A 191 -10.19 -15.11 11.15
N ALA A 192 -10.86 -14.02 11.52
CA ALA A 192 -11.50 -13.87 12.85
C ALA A 192 -13.03 -14.04 12.82
N GLY A 193 -13.64 -14.21 11.64
CA GLY A 193 -15.10 -14.24 11.50
C GLY A 193 -15.71 -12.98 10.88
N ASP A 194 -14.89 -12.03 10.43
CA ASP A 194 -15.40 -10.76 9.91
C ASP A 194 -16.11 -10.94 8.57
N THR A 195 -17.24 -10.25 8.42
CA THR A 195 -18.03 -10.23 7.18
C THR A 195 -18.62 -8.84 7.02
N GLN A 196 -18.74 -8.37 5.79
CA GLN A 196 -19.16 -6.99 5.50
C GLN A 196 -20.47 -6.57 6.21
N ASN A 197 -21.43 -7.50 6.31
CA ASN A 197 -22.72 -7.26 6.97
C ASN A 197 -22.79 -7.84 8.40
N THR A 198 -21.68 -8.35 8.92
CA THR A 198 -21.59 -9.03 10.23
C THR A 198 -22.60 -10.20 10.35
N ASN A 199 -22.83 -10.92 9.26
CA ASN A 199 -23.87 -11.95 9.12
C ASN A 199 -23.26 -13.33 8.91
N SER A 200 -22.28 -13.67 9.75
CA SER A 200 -21.54 -14.93 9.69
C SER A 200 -22.47 -16.16 9.77
N ASP A 201 -22.15 -17.22 9.03
CA ASP A 201 -22.84 -18.52 9.11
C ASP A 201 -21.91 -19.62 9.61
N SER A 202 -22.40 -20.86 9.67
CA SER A 202 -21.60 -22.02 10.09
C SER A 202 -20.35 -22.21 9.22
N TYR A 203 -20.46 -22.02 7.91
CA TYR A 203 -19.34 -22.16 6.98
C TYR A 203 -18.29 -21.06 7.18
N THR A 204 -18.72 -19.81 7.30
CA THR A 204 -17.84 -18.68 7.58
C THR A 204 -17.11 -18.88 8.91
N ARG A 205 -17.82 -19.31 9.96
CA ARG A 205 -17.20 -19.63 11.26
C ARG A 205 -16.24 -20.80 11.21
N SER A 206 -16.43 -21.78 10.32
CA SER A 206 -15.50 -22.91 10.20
C SER A 206 -14.14 -22.49 9.64
N LYS A 207 -14.00 -21.26 9.13
CA LYS A 207 -12.73 -20.69 8.65
C LYS A 207 -11.96 -19.93 9.74
N TYR A 208 -12.47 -19.87 10.97
CA TYR A 208 -11.77 -19.16 12.04
C TYR A 208 -10.34 -19.70 12.25
N GLY A 209 -9.36 -18.82 12.19
CA GLY A 209 -7.94 -19.13 12.28
C GLY A 209 -7.28 -19.58 10.97
N ASP A 210 -8.04 -19.82 9.91
CA ASP A 210 -7.51 -20.14 8.59
C ASP A 210 -6.99 -18.88 7.87
N GLU A 211 -6.13 -19.09 6.88
CA GLU A 211 -5.72 -18.05 5.95
C GLU A 211 -6.71 -18.00 4.78
N THR A 212 -7.57 -16.98 4.76
CA THR A 212 -8.65 -16.81 3.77
C THR A 212 -8.34 -15.74 2.74
N ASN A 213 -7.39 -14.85 3.02
CA ASN A 213 -6.97 -13.76 2.15
C ASN A 213 -5.44 -13.61 2.20
N ARG A 214 -4.84 -13.42 1.02
CA ARG A 214 -3.40 -13.30 0.82
C ARG A 214 -3.11 -12.11 -0.09
N LEU A 215 -2.10 -11.33 0.27
CA LEU A 215 -1.47 -10.37 -0.60
C LEU A 215 -0.01 -10.76 -0.83
N TYR A 216 0.39 -10.76 -2.08
CA TYR A 216 1.76 -10.92 -2.51
C TYR A 216 2.18 -9.63 -3.19
N ARG A 217 3.20 -8.96 -2.68
CA ARG A 217 3.73 -7.72 -3.23
C ARG A 217 5.16 -7.96 -3.70
N GLN A 218 5.44 -7.60 -4.94
CA GLN A 218 6.77 -7.53 -5.52
C GLN A 218 7.03 -6.08 -5.90
N ASN A 219 8.18 -5.54 -5.52
CA ASN A 219 8.60 -4.21 -5.93
C ASN A 219 10.02 -4.25 -6.47
N TYR A 220 10.23 -3.60 -7.61
CA TYR A 220 11.54 -3.43 -8.21
C TYR A 220 11.70 -1.95 -8.51
N ALA A 221 12.83 -1.36 -8.10
CA ALA A 221 13.11 0.03 -8.42
C ALA A 221 14.54 0.21 -8.89
N LEU A 222 14.73 1.12 -9.85
CA LEU A 222 16.03 1.62 -10.25
C LEU A 222 16.03 3.13 -10.05
N THR A 223 16.95 3.62 -9.24
CA THR A 223 17.06 5.04 -8.88
C THR A 223 18.42 5.56 -9.33
N TRP A 224 18.43 6.65 -10.08
CA TRP A 224 19.62 7.45 -10.36
C TRP A 224 19.49 8.81 -9.68
N ASN A 225 20.42 9.08 -8.76
CA ASN A 225 20.59 10.39 -8.16
C ASN A 225 21.92 10.99 -8.62
N GLY A 226 21.87 12.25 -9.00
CA GLY A 226 23.03 13.00 -9.47
C GLY A 226 23.10 14.38 -8.83
N GLY A 227 24.32 14.83 -8.55
CA GLY A 227 24.64 16.18 -8.13
C GLY A 227 25.87 16.70 -8.86
N TRP A 228 25.96 18.03 -8.94
CA TRP A 228 27.08 18.73 -9.55
C TRP A 228 27.60 19.82 -8.62
N ASP A 229 28.86 20.20 -8.80
CA ASP A 229 29.54 21.25 -8.04
C ASP A 229 28.86 22.63 -8.15
N ASN A 230 28.17 22.87 -9.25
CA ASN A 230 27.33 24.05 -9.49
C ASN A 230 26.03 24.07 -8.66
N GLY A 231 25.78 23.05 -7.83
CA GLY A 231 24.62 22.94 -6.94
C GLY A 231 23.38 22.31 -7.59
N VAL A 232 23.40 22.02 -8.90
CA VAL A 232 22.31 21.31 -9.56
C VAL A 232 22.22 19.89 -9.01
N THR A 233 21.00 19.40 -8.81
CA THR A 233 20.75 17.99 -8.47
C THR A 233 19.62 17.40 -9.30
N THR A 234 19.60 16.09 -9.43
CA THR A 234 18.53 15.35 -10.12
C THR A 234 18.19 14.07 -9.38
N SER A 235 16.92 13.68 -9.45
CA SER A 235 16.40 12.44 -8.90
C SER A 235 15.52 11.80 -9.95
N ASN A 236 15.87 10.59 -10.35
CA ASN A 236 15.16 9.88 -11.41
C ASN A 236 15.00 8.44 -10.96
N TRP A 237 13.78 7.92 -11.03
CA TRP A 237 13.56 6.54 -10.67
C TRP A 237 12.43 5.92 -11.48
N VAL A 238 12.55 4.62 -11.67
CA VAL A 238 11.48 3.76 -12.16
C VAL A 238 11.13 2.78 -11.07
N GLN A 239 9.84 2.55 -10.86
CA GLN A 239 9.33 1.46 -10.04
C GLN A 239 8.39 0.60 -10.85
N TYR A 240 8.54 -0.71 -10.70
CA TYR A 240 7.53 -1.70 -11.07
C TYR A 240 7.04 -2.38 -9.79
N GLU A 241 5.74 -2.29 -9.52
CA GLU A 241 5.07 -2.99 -8.43
C GLU A 241 4.07 -3.99 -9.01
N HIS A 242 4.15 -5.24 -8.55
CA HIS A 242 3.16 -6.27 -8.88
C HIS A 242 2.54 -6.79 -7.59
N THR A 243 1.22 -6.67 -7.48
CA THR A 243 0.45 -7.12 -6.33
C THR A 243 -0.59 -8.15 -6.76
N ARG A 244 -0.53 -9.34 -6.17
CA ARG A 244 -1.58 -10.36 -6.29
C ARG A 244 -2.40 -10.41 -5.00
N ASN A 245 -3.69 -10.14 -5.09
CA ASN A 245 -4.66 -10.53 -4.08
C ASN A 245 -5.20 -11.92 -4.41
N SER A 246 -5.07 -12.86 -3.48
CA SER A 246 -5.59 -14.22 -3.62
C SER A 246 -6.45 -14.53 -2.40
N ARG A 247 -7.76 -14.64 -2.61
CA ARG A 247 -8.74 -14.79 -1.50
C ARG A 247 -9.77 -15.86 -1.79
N ILE A 248 -10.38 -16.40 -0.73
CA ILE A 248 -11.56 -17.24 -0.85
C ILE A 248 -12.69 -16.44 -1.52
N PRO A 249 -13.39 -17.00 -2.53
CA PRO A 249 -14.50 -16.31 -3.18
C PRO A 249 -15.64 -15.96 -2.22
N GLU A 250 -16.23 -14.79 -2.43
CA GLU A 250 -17.32 -14.26 -1.60
C GLU A 250 -18.57 -13.92 -2.42
N GLY A 251 -19.71 -13.81 -1.75
CA GLY A 251 -20.86 -13.15 -2.34
C GLY A 251 -20.57 -11.66 -2.59
N LEU A 252 -21.08 -11.15 -3.71
CA LEU A 252 -20.82 -9.79 -4.18
C LEU A 252 -22.00 -8.83 -4.01
N ALA A 253 -23.16 -9.32 -3.57
CA ALA A 253 -24.37 -8.52 -3.43
C ALA A 253 -25.35 -9.11 -2.40
N GLY A 254 -26.23 -8.25 -1.88
CA GLY A 254 -27.35 -8.65 -1.02
C GLY A 254 -26.90 -9.28 0.31
N GLY A 255 -27.70 -10.21 0.84
CA GLY A 255 -27.45 -10.83 2.14
C GLY A 255 -26.21 -11.73 2.21
N THR A 256 -25.60 -12.07 1.07
CA THR A 256 -24.36 -12.86 0.98
C THR A 256 -23.12 -12.01 0.74
N GLU A 257 -23.26 -10.69 0.62
CA GLU A 257 -22.14 -9.78 0.38
C GLU A 257 -21.10 -9.88 1.50
N GLY A 258 -19.84 -10.16 1.11
CA GLY A 258 -18.71 -10.33 2.04
C GLY A 258 -18.75 -11.63 2.85
N LYS A 259 -19.52 -12.64 2.44
CA LYS A 259 -19.50 -14.00 3.02
C LYS A 259 -18.85 -14.97 2.07
N PHE A 260 -18.04 -15.89 2.60
CA PHE A 260 -17.42 -16.94 1.80
C PHE A 260 -18.47 -17.84 1.13
N ASN A 261 -18.23 -18.15 -0.14
CA ASN A 261 -19.12 -18.98 -0.94
C ASN A 261 -18.76 -20.45 -0.80
N GLU A 262 -19.51 -21.19 0.02
CA GLU A 262 -19.34 -22.65 0.23
C GLU A 262 -19.43 -23.46 -1.08
N LYS A 263 -20.15 -22.93 -2.09
CA LYS A 263 -20.34 -23.59 -3.40
C LYS A 263 -19.35 -23.11 -4.45
N ALA A 264 -18.35 -22.33 -4.08
CA ALA A 264 -17.31 -21.90 -5.01
C ALA A 264 -16.60 -23.13 -5.61
N THR A 265 -16.34 -23.10 -6.91
CA THR A 265 -15.62 -24.16 -7.63
C THR A 265 -14.09 -24.03 -7.49
N GLN A 266 -13.62 -22.90 -6.97
CA GLN A 266 -12.22 -22.59 -6.72
C GLN A 266 -12.04 -22.24 -5.25
N ASP A 267 -10.96 -22.74 -4.64
CA ASP A 267 -10.63 -22.43 -3.24
C ASP A 267 -10.16 -20.97 -3.07
N PHE A 268 -9.44 -20.45 -4.06
CA PHE A 268 -8.97 -19.07 -4.10
C PHE A 268 -9.20 -18.49 -5.49
N VAL A 269 -9.59 -17.20 -5.54
CA VAL A 269 -9.67 -16.40 -6.76
C VAL A 269 -8.69 -15.24 -6.66
N ASP A 270 -8.05 -14.94 -7.79
CA ASP A 270 -6.96 -13.99 -7.84
C ASP A 270 -7.34 -12.68 -8.54
N ILE A 271 -6.82 -11.58 -8.03
CA ILE A 271 -6.74 -10.28 -8.68
C ILE A 271 -5.26 -9.92 -8.79
N ASP A 272 -4.79 -9.68 -10.00
CA ASP A 272 -3.43 -9.23 -10.27
C ASP A 272 -3.44 -7.73 -10.62
N LEU A 273 -2.59 -6.96 -9.97
CA LEU A 273 -2.39 -5.53 -10.20
C LEU A 273 -0.91 -5.28 -10.54
N ASP A 274 -0.67 -4.68 -11.70
CA ASP A 274 0.63 -4.18 -12.13
C ASP A 274 0.62 -2.66 -12.11
N ASP A 275 1.67 -2.07 -11.55
CA ASP A 275 1.92 -0.63 -11.52
C ASP A 275 3.33 -0.35 -12.03
N VAL A 276 3.45 0.54 -13.01
CA VAL A 276 4.73 1.10 -13.44
C VAL A 276 4.69 2.60 -13.20
N MET A 277 5.66 3.09 -12.44
CA MET A 277 5.84 4.52 -12.17
C MET A 277 7.22 4.96 -12.65
N LEU A 278 7.24 6.02 -13.46
CA LEU A 278 8.44 6.75 -13.87
C LEU A 278 8.39 8.13 -13.25
N HIS A 279 9.51 8.56 -12.69
CA HIS A 279 9.68 9.87 -12.09
C HIS A 279 11.03 10.44 -12.50
N SER A 280 11.03 11.73 -12.84
CA SER A 280 12.25 12.48 -13.16
C SER A 280 12.08 13.91 -12.69
N GLU A 281 13.07 14.41 -11.96
CA GLU A 281 13.13 15.81 -11.53
C GLU A 281 14.55 16.38 -11.57
N VAL A 282 14.63 17.70 -11.73
CA VAL A 282 15.87 18.47 -11.61
C VAL A 282 15.64 19.66 -10.68
N ASN A 283 16.60 19.91 -9.80
CA ASN A 283 16.63 21.06 -8.92
C ASN A 283 17.76 22.00 -9.37
N LEU A 284 17.39 23.24 -9.68
CA LEU A 284 18.26 24.25 -10.26
C LEU A 284 18.39 25.42 -9.27
N PRO A 285 19.53 25.59 -8.60
CA PRO A 285 19.84 26.83 -7.91
C PRO A 285 19.96 27.97 -8.93
N ILE A 286 19.20 29.04 -8.72
CA ILE A 286 19.16 30.21 -9.59
C ILE A 286 19.35 31.44 -8.71
N ASP A 287 20.35 32.25 -9.07
CA ASP A 287 20.49 33.62 -8.56
C ASP A 287 19.98 34.58 -9.65
N PHE A 288 18.85 35.23 -9.39
CA PHE A 288 18.26 36.21 -10.31
C PHE A 288 18.04 37.55 -9.61
N LEU A 289 16.82 37.81 -9.16
CA LEU A 289 16.52 38.96 -8.28
C LEU A 289 16.58 38.57 -6.80
N VAL A 290 16.37 37.28 -6.52
CA VAL A 290 16.45 36.65 -5.21
C VAL A 290 17.07 35.26 -5.39
N ASN A 291 17.72 34.76 -4.34
CA ASN A 291 18.16 33.37 -4.30
C ASN A 291 16.95 32.45 -4.34
N GLN A 292 16.97 31.49 -5.25
CA GLN A 292 15.88 30.53 -5.37
C GLN A 292 16.36 29.18 -5.89
N THR A 293 15.61 28.12 -5.59
CA THR A 293 15.81 26.81 -6.19
C THR A 293 14.56 26.41 -6.94
N LEU A 294 14.67 26.31 -8.26
CA LEU A 294 13.60 25.85 -9.14
C LEU A 294 13.67 24.33 -9.30
N THR A 295 12.61 23.65 -8.93
CA THR A 295 12.39 22.22 -9.19
C THR A 295 11.46 22.07 -10.39
N LEU A 296 11.89 21.30 -11.39
CA LEU A 296 11.07 20.91 -12.53
C LEU A 296 11.03 19.39 -12.62
N GLY A 297 9.85 18.82 -12.81
CA GLY A 297 9.72 17.37 -12.90
C GLY A 297 8.55 16.88 -13.73
N THR A 298 8.60 15.58 -13.97
CA THR A 298 7.65 14.83 -14.78
C THR A 298 7.44 13.45 -14.17
N GLU A 299 6.21 12.96 -14.25
CA GLU A 299 5.84 11.63 -13.80
C GLU A 299 4.95 10.94 -14.83
N TRP A 300 5.12 9.63 -14.95
CA TRP A 300 4.22 8.79 -15.72
C TRP A 300 3.91 7.53 -14.94
N ASN A 301 2.63 7.30 -14.67
CA ASN A 301 2.13 6.13 -13.98
C ASN A 301 1.18 5.34 -14.89
N GLN A 302 1.33 4.02 -14.92
CA GLN A 302 0.40 3.11 -15.57
C GLN A 302 0.01 2.00 -14.61
N GLN A 303 -1.30 1.82 -14.42
CA GLN A 303 -1.86 0.69 -13.68
C GLN A 303 -2.63 -0.24 -14.61
N ARG A 304 -2.45 -1.55 -14.42
CA ARG A 304 -3.19 -2.60 -15.09
C ARG A 304 -3.71 -3.57 -14.06
N MET A 305 -4.95 -3.98 -14.20
CA MET A 305 -5.58 -4.94 -13.30
C MET A 305 -6.22 -6.06 -14.09
N LYS A 306 -6.08 -7.29 -13.58
CA LYS A 306 -6.83 -8.47 -14.00
C LYS A 306 -7.63 -8.98 -12.81
N ASP A 307 -8.92 -8.70 -12.79
CA ASP A 307 -9.84 -9.05 -11.72
C ASP A 307 -10.74 -10.22 -12.15
N LEU A 308 -10.51 -11.40 -11.58
CA LEU A 308 -11.31 -12.61 -11.81
C LEU A 308 -12.44 -12.80 -10.80
N SER A 309 -12.61 -11.87 -9.86
CA SER A 309 -13.56 -11.95 -8.76
C SER A 309 -14.73 -10.99 -8.94
N SER A 310 -14.48 -9.69 -8.98
CA SER A 310 -15.51 -8.65 -8.82
C SER A 310 -16.43 -8.52 -10.04
N ASN A 311 -15.92 -8.82 -11.23
CA ASN A 311 -16.65 -8.67 -12.49
C ASN A 311 -17.52 -9.88 -12.84
N THR A 312 -17.59 -10.88 -11.96
CA THR A 312 -18.35 -12.12 -12.18
C THR A 312 -19.84 -12.03 -11.85
N GLN A 313 -20.26 -11.05 -11.05
CA GLN A 313 -21.67 -10.86 -10.70
C GLN A 313 -22.49 -10.50 -11.96
N ALA A 314 -23.50 -11.30 -12.29
CA ALA A 314 -24.46 -10.95 -13.34
C ALA A 314 -25.31 -9.75 -12.89
N LEU A 315 -25.62 -8.83 -13.81
CA LEU A 315 -26.45 -7.64 -13.52
C LEU A 315 -27.95 -7.90 -13.75
N THR A 316 -28.32 -9.03 -14.35
CA THR A 316 -29.71 -9.43 -14.61
C THR A 316 -30.08 -10.70 -13.83
N GLY A 317 -31.21 -10.69 -13.13
CA GLY A 317 -31.73 -11.85 -12.37
C GLY A 317 -32.63 -11.44 -11.21
N THR A 318 -33.21 -12.42 -10.51
CA THR A 318 -34.15 -12.20 -9.38
C THR A 318 -33.51 -11.54 -8.14
N ASN A 319 -32.18 -11.45 -8.09
CA ASN A 319 -31.41 -10.94 -6.94
C ASN A 319 -30.50 -9.73 -7.30
N THR A 320 -30.68 -9.09 -8.46
CA THR A 320 -29.81 -7.99 -8.91
C THR A 320 -30.62 -6.72 -9.20
N GLY A 321 -29.99 -5.55 -9.03
CA GLY A 321 -30.62 -4.22 -9.16
C GLY A 321 -31.03 -3.79 -10.58
N GLY A 322 -31.05 -4.72 -11.54
CA GLY A 322 -31.38 -4.47 -12.94
C GLY A 322 -30.17 -4.21 -13.85
N ALA A 323 -30.41 -4.23 -15.17
CA ALA A 323 -29.40 -3.89 -16.16
C ALA A 323 -29.03 -2.40 -16.06
N ILE A 324 -27.74 -2.09 -16.22
CA ILE A 324 -27.23 -0.73 -16.28
C ILE A 324 -26.99 -0.40 -17.76
N ASP A 325 -27.52 0.73 -18.23
CA ASP A 325 -27.36 1.11 -19.63
C ASP A 325 -25.88 1.28 -19.99
N GLY A 326 -25.49 0.72 -21.14
CA GLY A 326 -24.09 0.68 -21.59
C GLY A 326 -23.18 -0.32 -20.88
N VAL A 327 -23.66 -1.11 -19.91
CA VAL A 327 -22.84 -2.12 -19.21
C VAL A 327 -23.35 -3.53 -19.53
N SER A 328 -22.44 -4.40 -19.99
CA SER A 328 -22.78 -5.81 -20.24
C SER A 328 -23.25 -6.50 -18.96
N THR A 329 -24.35 -7.25 -19.07
CA THR A 329 -24.99 -7.92 -17.93
C THR A 329 -24.29 -9.21 -17.52
N THR A 330 -23.49 -9.79 -18.42
CA THR A 330 -22.59 -10.93 -18.23
C THR A 330 -21.26 -10.68 -18.95
N ASP A 331 -20.26 -11.53 -18.72
CA ASP A 331 -18.99 -11.54 -19.49
C ASP A 331 -18.24 -10.20 -19.51
N ARG A 332 -18.31 -9.46 -18.39
CA ARG A 332 -17.59 -8.21 -18.21
C ARG A 332 -16.08 -8.48 -18.22
N SER A 333 -15.33 -7.62 -18.92
CA SER A 333 -13.88 -7.75 -19.03
C SER A 333 -13.22 -7.86 -17.64
N PRO A 334 -12.33 -8.83 -17.42
CA PRO A 334 -11.54 -8.87 -16.19
C PRO A 334 -10.42 -7.81 -16.20
N TYR A 335 -10.10 -7.23 -17.37
CA TYR A 335 -8.99 -6.30 -17.52
C TYR A 335 -9.43 -4.86 -17.35
N SER A 336 -8.66 -4.09 -16.57
CA SER A 336 -8.75 -2.63 -16.44
C SER A 336 -7.37 -2.00 -16.62
N LYS A 337 -7.32 -0.76 -17.12
CA LYS A 337 -6.08 -0.01 -17.35
C LYS A 337 -6.34 1.49 -17.18
N ALA A 338 -5.39 2.18 -16.56
CA ALA A 338 -5.36 3.64 -16.50
C ALA A 338 -3.92 4.15 -16.59
N GLU A 339 -3.76 5.39 -17.07
CA GLU A 339 -2.49 6.09 -17.11
C GLU A 339 -2.65 7.51 -16.58
N ILE A 340 -1.64 7.99 -15.86
CA ILE A 340 -1.52 9.39 -15.43
C ILE A 340 -0.18 9.92 -15.94
N PHE A 341 -0.22 11.02 -16.69
CA PHE A 341 0.95 11.79 -17.05
C PHE A 341 0.94 13.11 -16.28
N SER A 342 2.08 13.49 -15.72
CA SER A 342 2.15 14.67 -14.85
C SER A 342 3.36 15.53 -15.17
N LEU A 343 3.19 16.83 -15.05
CA LEU A 343 4.27 17.82 -15.09
C LEU A 343 4.15 18.72 -13.87
N PHE A 344 5.27 19.07 -13.24
CA PHE A 344 5.25 20.00 -12.12
C PHE A 344 6.44 20.95 -12.12
N ALA A 345 6.20 22.12 -11.54
CA ALA A 345 7.22 23.12 -11.26
C ALA A 345 7.00 23.66 -9.85
N GLU A 346 8.05 23.66 -9.04
CA GLU A 346 8.07 24.23 -7.68
C GLU A 346 9.25 25.19 -7.58
N ASN A 347 9.11 26.30 -6.86
CA ASN A 347 10.21 27.24 -6.67
C ASN A 347 10.32 27.63 -5.21
N ASN A 348 11.46 27.43 -4.59
CA ASN A 348 11.71 27.88 -3.22
C ASN A 348 12.50 29.19 -3.25
N MET A 349 11.86 30.32 -2.89
CA MET A 349 12.43 31.66 -3.05
C MET A 349 12.70 32.32 -1.69
N GLU A 350 13.94 32.75 -1.46
CA GLU A 350 14.35 33.52 -0.29
C GLU A 350 14.16 35.02 -0.57
N LEU A 351 12.96 35.54 -0.30
CA LEU A 351 12.64 36.95 -0.58
C LEU A 351 13.38 37.91 0.34
N THR A 352 13.57 37.51 1.60
CA THR A 352 14.39 38.18 2.62
C THR A 352 15.00 37.12 3.55
N ASP A 353 15.92 37.52 4.42
CA ASP A 353 16.52 36.64 5.45
C ASP A 353 15.50 35.95 6.38
N SER A 354 14.25 36.44 6.41
CA SER A 354 13.18 35.95 7.26
C SER A 354 11.95 35.47 6.49
N THR A 355 11.96 35.55 5.16
CA THR A 355 10.76 35.33 4.34
C THR A 355 11.08 34.38 3.19
N ILE A 356 10.51 33.18 3.27
CA ILE A 356 10.57 32.17 2.23
C ILE A 356 9.17 31.96 1.65
N VAL A 357 9.07 31.92 0.32
CA VAL A 357 7.84 31.56 -0.39
C VAL A 357 8.09 30.38 -1.32
N THR A 358 7.13 29.45 -1.35
CA THR A 358 7.24 28.22 -2.16
C THR A 358 6.02 28.05 -3.07
N PRO A 359 5.88 28.83 -4.16
CA PRO A 359 4.86 28.57 -5.17
C PRO A 359 5.16 27.25 -5.91
N GLY A 360 4.10 26.49 -6.20
CA GLY A 360 4.17 25.28 -6.99
C GLY A 360 2.93 25.08 -7.84
N LEU A 361 3.10 24.44 -9.00
CA LEU A 361 2.01 24.07 -9.90
C LEU A 361 2.27 22.66 -10.41
N ARG A 362 1.23 21.84 -10.36
CA ARG A 362 1.21 20.48 -10.89
C ARG A 362 0.07 20.35 -11.91
N PHE A 363 0.38 19.73 -13.04
CA PHE A 363 -0.56 19.32 -14.06
C PHE A 363 -0.60 17.80 -14.07
N ASP A 364 -1.79 17.22 -14.06
CA ASP A 364 -2.03 15.78 -14.17
C ASP A 364 -3.05 15.56 -15.31
N HIS A 365 -2.77 14.60 -16.19
CA HIS A 365 -3.69 14.14 -17.23
C HIS A 365 -3.96 12.65 -17.04
N HIS A 366 -5.22 12.28 -16.78
CA HIS A 366 -5.64 10.91 -16.53
C HIS A 366 -6.39 10.36 -17.74
N SER A 367 -5.96 9.21 -18.27
CA SER A 367 -6.45 8.69 -19.55
C SER A 367 -7.97 8.47 -19.66
N ILE A 368 -8.66 8.29 -18.53
CA ILE A 368 -10.13 8.12 -18.47
C ILE A 368 -10.88 9.44 -18.20
N VAL A 369 -10.40 10.30 -17.30
CA VAL A 369 -11.20 11.44 -16.79
C VAL A 369 -10.75 12.80 -17.32
N GLY A 370 -9.67 12.85 -18.12
CA GLY A 370 -9.11 14.07 -18.68
C GLY A 370 -8.12 14.70 -17.72
#